data_AF-A0A2M7R9E8-F1
#
_entry.id   AF-A0A2M7R9E8-F1
#
_cell.length_a   1.000
_cell.length_b   1.000
_cell.length_c   1.000
_cell.angle_alpha   90.00
_cell.angle_beta   90.00
_cell.angle_gamma   90.00
#
_symmetry.space_group_name_H-M   'P 1'
#
loop_
_entity.id
_entity.type
_entity.pdbx_description
1 polymer ?
#
loop_
_entity_poly.entity_id
_entity_poly.type
_entity_poly.pdbx_seq_one_letter_code
_entity_poly.pdbx_strand_id
1 'polypeptide(L)'
;MKNKKIWQSLIVFLFIFSFLLFGYQAFAANIPTCDRKDDPLGLDCVKESSGLSDADPRIIIVKIINVSLGLLGIIATVLIIYSGFLWMTSGGEQTKVDKARKIIFSAIIGLVIILMAFAITRYVSASLFEATTGNVYPTGSYYYY
;
A
#
# COMPACT_ATOMS: atom_id res chain seq x y z
N MET A 1 5.62 14.31 39.12
CA MET A 1 5.86 14.25 37.65
C MET A 1 5.51 12.88 37.04
N LYS A 2 4.39 12.24 37.43
CA LYS A 2 4.14 10.80 37.14
C LYS A 2 3.18 10.52 35.96
N ASN A 3 2.56 11.55 35.36
CA ASN A 3 1.53 11.38 34.30
C ASN A 3 2.00 11.63 32.86
N LYS A 4 3.26 12.04 32.62
CA LYS A 4 3.74 12.33 31.25
C LYS A 4 3.73 11.09 30.33
N LYS A 5 3.93 9.89 30.87
CA LYS A 5 3.95 8.64 30.09
C LYS A 5 2.56 8.20 29.59
N ILE A 6 1.52 8.44 30.38
CA ILE A 6 0.11 8.13 29.99
C ILE A 6 -0.35 9.10 28.91
N TRP A 7 0.06 10.36 29.02
CA TRP A 7 -0.24 11.39 28.03
C TRP A 7 0.45 11.14 26.68
N GLN A 8 1.69 10.64 26.68
CA GLN A 8 2.39 10.22 25.47
C GLN A 8 1.73 9.01 24.78
N SER A 9 1.21 8.03 25.54
CA SER A 9 0.51 6.88 24.98
C SER A 9 -0.82 7.24 24.33
N LEU A 10 -1.53 8.24 24.86
CA LEU A 10 -2.79 8.74 24.28
C LEU A 10 -2.58 9.46 22.95
N ILE A 11 -1.51 10.25 22.83
CA ILE A 11 -1.18 10.95 21.57
C ILE A 11 -0.83 9.96 20.46
N VAL A 12 -0.06 8.91 20.77
CA VAL A 12 0.27 7.86 19.80
C VAL A 12 -0.98 7.08 19.38
N PHE A 13 -1.88 6.77 20.33
CA PHE A 13 -3.15 6.12 20.01
C PHE A 13 -4.05 6.97 19.12
N LEU A 14 -4.12 8.29 19.37
CA LEU A 14 -4.90 9.23 18.57
C LEU A 14 -4.33 9.39 17.16
N PHE A 15 -3.00 9.38 17.00
CA PHE A 15 -2.35 9.42 15.70
C PHE A 15 -2.60 8.14 14.88
N ILE A 16 -2.55 6.97 15.53
CA ILE A 16 -2.83 5.67 14.89
C ILE A 16 -4.31 5.58 14.51
N PHE A 17 -5.22 6.05 15.36
CA PHE A 17 -6.65 6.07 15.10
C PHE A 17 -7.01 7.03 13.95
N SER A 18 -6.38 8.21 13.90
CA SER A 18 -6.53 9.14 12.78
C SER A 18 -5.98 8.56 11.47
N PHE A 19 -4.87 7.81 11.53
CA PHE A 19 -4.27 7.21 10.35
C PHE A 19 -5.08 6.01 9.81
N LEU A 20 -5.73 5.25 10.70
CA LEU A 20 -6.71 4.22 10.34
C LEU A 20 -7.96 4.82 9.66
N LEU A 21 -8.45 5.96 10.16
CA LEU A 21 -9.59 6.66 9.57
C LEU A 21 -9.26 7.31 8.22
N PHE A 22 -8.04 7.84 8.05
CA PHE A 22 -7.60 8.40 6.76
C PHE A 22 -7.28 7.30 5.74
N GLY A 23 -6.71 6.18 6.19
CA GLY A 23 -6.55 4.97 5.40
C GLY A 23 -7.88 4.40 4.92
N TYR A 24 -8.95 4.51 5.72
CA TYR A 24 -10.32 4.14 5.31
C TYR A 24 -10.83 5.00 4.14
N GLN A 25 -10.50 6.29 4.10
CA GLN A 25 -10.92 7.20 3.03
C GLN A 25 -10.21 6.91 1.68
N ALA A 26 -9.00 6.34 1.72
CA ALA A 26 -8.30 5.88 0.53
C ALA A 26 -8.94 4.65 -0.13
N PHE A 27 -9.83 3.95 0.58
CA PHE A 27 -10.67 2.86 0.03
C PHE A 27 -12.09 3.31 -0.34
N ALA A 28 -12.48 4.56 -0.06
CA ALA A 28 -13.84 5.06 -0.28
C ALA A 28 -13.99 5.96 -1.53
N ALA A 29 -12.94 6.14 -2.33
CA ALA A 29 -13.03 6.88 -3.59
C ALA A 29 -13.47 5.94 -4.73
N ASN A 30 -14.77 5.93 -4.98
CA ASN A 30 -15.48 5.88 -6.27
C ASN A 30 -16.78 5.09 -6.11
N ILE A 31 -17.85 5.79 -5.68
CA ILE A 31 -19.22 5.33 -5.90
C ILE A 31 -19.70 6.11 -7.12
N PRO A 32 -19.57 5.58 -8.34
CA PRO A 32 -20.16 6.19 -9.52
C PRO A 32 -21.67 6.13 -9.33
N THR A 33 -22.32 7.29 -9.42
CA THR A 33 -23.77 7.38 -9.38
C THR A 33 -24.32 6.78 -10.67
N CYS A 34 -24.85 5.56 -10.54
CA CYS A 34 -25.44 4.77 -11.61
C CYS A 34 -26.84 5.28 -11.97
N ASP A 35 -26.95 6.27 -12.85
CA ASP A 35 -28.25 6.57 -13.46
C ASP A 35 -28.05 6.77 -14.96
N ARG A 36 -27.82 5.66 -15.66
CA ARG A 36 -27.77 5.58 -17.13
C ARG A 36 -28.94 4.73 -17.61
N LYS A 37 -29.80 5.31 -18.46
CA LYS A 37 -31.09 4.73 -18.90
C LYS A 37 -30.95 3.56 -19.90
N ASP A 38 -29.73 3.26 -20.30
CA ASP A 38 -29.29 2.26 -21.26
C ASP A 38 -28.90 0.91 -20.61
N ASP A 39 -28.74 0.85 -19.29
CA ASP A 39 -28.29 -0.35 -18.57
C ASP A 39 -29.31 -0.86 -17.52
N PRO A 40 -30.31 -1.67 -17.94
CA PRO A 40 -31.39 -2.13 -17.05
C PRO A 40 -30.92 -3.01 -15.88
N LEU A 41 -29.68 -3.50 -15.90
CA LEU A 41 -29.08 -4.33 -14.84
C LEU A 41 -28.01 -3.60 -14.00
N GLY A 42 -27.72 -2.32 -14.29
CA GLY A 42 -26.78 -1.51 -13.49
C GLY A 42 -25.34 -2.04 -13.46
N LEU A 43 -24.95 -2.86 -14.42
CA LEU A 43 -23.65 -3.55 -14.40
C LEU A 43 -22.49 -2.57 -14.66
N ASP A 44 -22.69 -1.54 -15.47
CA ASP A 44 -21.64 -0.62 -15.91
C ASP A 44 -21.15 0.33 -14.82
N CYS A 45 -22.02 0.69 -13.89
CA CYS A 45 -21.58 1.48 -12.75
C CYS A 45 -20.87 0.64 -11.68
N VAL A 46 -21.21 -0.65 -11.57
CA VAL A 46 -20.45 -1.59 -10.75
C VAL A 46 -19.07 -1.74 -11.36
N LYS A 47 -18.90 -1.75 -12.69
CA LYS A 47 -17.58 -1.82 -13.36
C LYS A 47 -16.66 -0.65 -12.97
N GLU A 48 -17.18 0.57 -12.88
CA GLU A 48 -16.41 1.78 -12.55
C GLU A 48 -16.10 1.92 -11.04
N SER A 49 -16.98 1.46 -10.15
CA SER A 49 -16.71 1.39 -8.69
C SER A 49 -15.84 0.21 -8.27
N SER A 50 -16.06 -0.96 -8.87
CA SER A 50 -15.37 -2.20 -8.51
C SER A 50 -14.04 -2.38 -9.25
N GLY A 51 -13.78 -1.62 -10.32
CA GLY A 51 -12.60 -1.77 -11.17
C GLY A 51 -12.50 -3.13 -11.86
N LEU A 52 -13.65 -3.74 -12.15
CA LEU A 52 -13.76 -4.91 -13.03
C LEU A 52 -14.03 -4.40 -14.45
N SER A 53 -12.99 -3.88 -15.10
CA SER A 53 -13.00 -3.78 -16.56
C SER A 53 -12.80 -5.20 -17.10
N ASP A 54 -13.87 -5.72 -17.71
CA ASP A 54 -13.89 -6.81 -18.70
C ASP A 54 -12.80 -7.89 -18.55
N ALA A 55 -13.05 -8.88 -17.67
CA ALA A 55 -12.44 -10.22 -17.62
C ALA A 55 -10.97 -10.41 -18.10
N ASP A 56 -10.10 -9.42 -17.95
CA ASP A 56 -8.67 -9.59 -18.16
C ASP A 56 -8.04 -9.85 -16.78
N PRO A 57 -7.72 -11.11 -16.44
CA PRO A 57 -7.17 -11.46 -15.12
C PRO A 57 -5.95 -10.61 -14.77
N ARG A 58 -5.25 -10.05 -15.77
CA ARG A 58 -4.11 -9.14 -15.58
C ARG A 58 -4.47 -7.87 -14.80
N ILE A 59 -5.60 -7.23 -15.07
CA ILE A 59 -5.98 -5.96 -14.41
C ILE A 59 -6.41 -6.21 -12.96
N ILE A 60 -7.13 -7.31 -12.73
CA ILE A 60 -7.56 -7.74 -11.40
C ILE A 60 -6.34 -8.03 -10.51
N ILE A 61 -5.35 -8.75 -11.04
CA ILE A 61 -4.11 -9.06 -10.34
C ILE A 61 -3.35 -7.78 -9.98
N VAL A 62 -3.23 -6.83 -10.90
CA VAL A 62 -2.54 -5.55 -10.64
C VAL A 62 -3.24 -4.73 -9.55
N LYS A 63 -4.57 -4.70 -9.52
CA LYS A 63 -5.33 -3.99 -8.49
C LYS A 63 -5.14 -4.61 -7.10
N ILE A 64 -5.20 -5.94 -7.00
CA ILE A 64 -4.97 -6.67 -5.74
C ILE A 64 -3.54 -6.46 -5.23
N ILE A 65 -2.56 -6.51 -6.13
CA ILE A 65 -1.15 -6.26 -5.82
C ILE A 65 -0.98 -4.83 -5.29
N ASN A 66 -1.50 -3.81 -5.96
CA ASN A 66 -1.37 -2.41 -5.51
C ASN A 66 -2.00 -2.17 -4.12
N VAL A 67 -3.18 -2.73 -3.87
CA VAL A 67 -3.84 -2.65 -2.55
C VAL A 67 -3.00 -3.36 -1.48
N SER A 68 -2.49 -4.54 -1.80
CA SER A 68 -1.67 -5.33 -0.87
C SER A 68 -0.35 -4.62 -0.56
N LEU A 69 0.35 -4.08 -1.56
CA LEU A 69 1.60 -3.32 -1.36
C LEU A 69 1.39 -2.07 -0.50
N GLY A 70 0.27 -1.35 -0.68
CA GLY A 70 -0.07 -0.21 0.16
C GLY A 70 -0.26 -0.61 1.63
N LEU A 71 -1.00 -1.69 1.88
CA LEU A 71 -1.26 -2.19 3.22
C LEU A 71 0.03 -2.71 3.91
N LEU A 72 0.85 -3.48 3.19
CA LEU A 72 2.14 -3.95 3.69
C LEU A 72 3.11 -2.78 3.97
N GLY A 73 3.14 -1.75 3.12
CA GLY A 73 3.99 -0.57 3.32
C GLY A 73 3.64 0.21 4.59
N ILE A 74 2.35 0.33 4.89
CA ILE A 74 1.87 0.95 6.14
C ILE A 74 2.33 0.13 7.35
N ILE A 75 2.13 -1.19 7.33
CA ILE A 75 2.54 -2.09 8.43
C ILE A 75 4.04 -2.00 8.66
N ALA A 76 4.85 -2.05 7.59
CA ALA A 76 6.30 -1.93 7.68
C ALA A 76 6.73 -0.60 8.33
N THR A 77 6.07 0.50 7.96
CA THR A 77 6.34 1.82 8.55
C THR A 77 6.03 1.86 10.04
N VAL A 78 4.90 1.30 10.47
CA VAL A 78 4.52 1.22 11.89
C VAL A 78 5.51 0.38 12.69
N LEU A 79 5.97 -0.74 12.15
CA LEU A 79 6.99 -1.58 12.79
C LEU A 79 8.32 -0.84 12.95
N ILE A 80 8.76 -0.07 11.96
CA ILE A 80 9.99 0.74 12.05
C ILE A 80 9.87 1.76 13.18
N ILE A 81 8.74 2.48 13.26
CA ILE A 81 8.49 3.47 14.32
C ILE A 81 8.51 2.79 15.70
N TYR A 82 7.78 1.68 15.87
CA TYR A 82 7.76 0.93 17.13
C TYR A 82 9.16 0.47 17.56
N SER A 83 9.95 -0.02 16.61
CA SER A 83 11.33 -0.47 16.85
C SER A 83 12.24 0.69 17.25
N GLY A 84 12.07 1.86 16.63
CA GLY A 84 12.79 3.08 16.97
C GLY A 84 12.50 3.55 18.40
N PHE A 85 11.22 3.52 18.81
CA PHE A 85 10.86 3.81 20.20
C PHE A 85 11.44 2.80 21.18
N LEU A 86 11.45 1.51 20.84
CA LEU A 86 12.07 0.48 21.67
C LEU A 86 13.58 0.76 21.84
N TRP A 87 14.27 1.15 20.77
CA TRP A 87 15.70 1.49 20.84
C TRP A 87 15.96 2.72 21.71
N MET A 88 15.20 3.81 21.52
CA MET A 88 15.34 5.04 22.31
C MET A 88 15.01 4.85 23.80
N THR A 89 14.09 3.95 24.12
CA THR A 89 13.67 3.68 25.51
C THR A 89 14.51 2.60 26.21
N SER A 90 15.48 1.99 25.53
CA SER A 90 16.31 0.92 26.09
C SER A 90 17.32 1.38 27.13
N GLY A 91 17.67 2.67 27.18
CA GLY A 91 18.40 3.28 28.30
C GLY A 91 19.77 2.66 28.65
N GLY A 92 20.40 1.94 27.71
CA GLY A 92 21.69 1.26 27.92
C GLY A 92 21.60 -0.23 28.27
N GLU A 93 20.40 -0.79 28.38
CA GLU A 93 20.23 -2.24 28.55
C GLU A 93 20.44 -2.95 27.21
N GLN A 94 21.51 -3.75 27.11
CA GLN A 94 21.98 -4.32 25.84
C GLN A 94 20.94 -5.23 25.18
N THR A 95 20.17 -5.97 25.99
CA THR A 95 19.17 -6.94 25.52
C THR A 95 18.03 -6.29 24.73
N LYS A 96 17.53 -5.12 25.17
CA LYS A 96 16.50 -4.35 24.45
C LYS A 96 17.07 -3.63 23.24
N VAL A 97 18.31 -3.17 23.30
CA VAL A 97 19.00 -2.56 22.15
C VAL A 97 19.19 -3.59 21.03
N ASP A 98 19.59 -4.81 21.37
CA ASP A 98 19.77 -5.89 20.39
C ASP A 98 18.44 -6.36 19.82
N LYS A 99 17.40 -6.44 20.65
CA LYS A 99 16.04 -6.73 20.20
C LYS A 99 15.53 -5.67 19.22
N ALA A 100 15.71 -4.38 19.54
CA ALA A 100 15.30 -3.29 18.66
C ALA A 100 16.05 -3.31 17.33
N ARG A 101 17.38 -3.53 17.37
CA ARG A 101 18.20 -3.67 16.16
C ARG A 101 17.72 -4.82 15.28
N LYS A 102 17.43 -5.99 15.86
CA LYS A 102 16.92 -7.15 15.11
C LYS A 102 15.60 -6.85 14.40
N ILE A 103 14.69 -6.14 15.07
CA ILE A 103 13.40 -5.78 14.46
C ILE A 103 13.60 -4.76 13.33
N ILE A 104 14.45 -3.73 13.52
CA ILE A 104 14.78 -2.76 12.46
C ILE A 104 15.34 -3.47 11.22
N PHE A 105 16.32 -4.38 11.39
CA PHE A 105 16.87 -5.13 10.27
C PHE A 105 15.81 -5.97 9.55
N SER A 106 14.94 -6.66 10.30
CA SER A 106 13.85 -7.43 9.70
C SER A 106 12.84 -6.56 8.93
N ALA A 107 12.54 -5.36 9.42
CA ALA A 107 11.62 -4.43 8.76
C ALA A 107 12.24 -3.83 7.49
N ILE A 108 13.52 -3.48 7.52
CA ILE A 108 14.25 -2.98 6.34
C ILE A 108 14.30 -4.06 5.25
N ILE A 109 14.62 -5.30 5.60
CA ILE A 109 14.65 -6.41 4.64
C ILE A 109 13.27 -6.61 4.00
N GLY A 110 12.19 -6.56 4.80
CA GLY A 110 10.83 -6.62 4.29
C GLY A 110 10.50 -5.50 3.30
N LEU A 111 10.89 -4.26 3.62
CA LEU A 111 10.69 -3.11 2.73
C LEU A 111 11.45 -3.27 1.41
N VAL A 112 12.72 -3.71 1.47
CA VAL A 112 13.55 -3.96 0.30
C VAL A 112 12.92 -5.01 -0.61
N ILE A 113 12.42 -6.11 -0.04
CA ILE A 113 11.76 -7.19 -0.81
C ILE A 113 10.53 -6.65 -1.57
N ILE A 114 9.71 -5.82 -0.93
CA ILE A 114 8.53 -5.24 -1.56
C ILE A 114 8.91 -4.34 -2.75
N LEU A 115 9.92 -3.48 -2.57
CA LEU A 115 10.42 -2.61 -3.63
C LEU A 115 11.02 -3.41 -4.80
N MET A 116 11.77 -4.46 -4.49
CA MET A 116 12.33 -5.36 -5.50
C MET A 116 11.25 -6.13 -6.26
N ALA A 117 10.24 -6.67 -5.56
CA ALA A 117 9.14 -7.38 -6.19
C ALA A 117 8.37 -6.49 -7.18
N PHE A 118 8.15 -5.23 -6.83
CA PHE A 118 7.51 -4.25 -7.71
C PHE A 118 8.37 -3.92 -8.94
N ALA A 119 9.67 -3.70 -8.74
CA ALA A 119 10.60 -3.42 -9.82
C ALA A 119 10.68 -4.58 -10.82
N ILE A 120 10.79 -5.82 -10.32
CA ILE A 120 10.83 -7.04 -11.13
C ILE A 120 9.51 -7.22 -11.88
N THR A 121 8.36 -7.06 -11.22
CA THR A 121 7.05 -7.21 -11.86
C THR A 121 6.89 -6.25 -13.03
N ARG A 122 7.28 -4.98 -12.85
CA ARG A 122 7.26 -3.98 -13.93
C ARG A 122 8.19 -4.38 -15.07
N TYR A 123 9.42 -4.77 -14.75
CA TYR A 123 10.41 -5.18 -15.74
C TYR A 123 9.94 -6.37 -16.57
N VAL A 124 9.41 -7.42 -15.92
CA VAL A 124 8.91 -8.62 -16.60
C VAL A 124 7.66 -8.31 -17.43
N SER A 125 6.75 -7.48 -16.93
CA SER A 125 5.58 -7.07 -17.71
C SER A 125 6.01 -6.30 -18.97
N ALA A 126 6.98 -5.39 -18.84
CA ALA A 126 7.52 -4.60 -19.92
C ALA A 126 8.29 -5.44 -20.95
N SER A 127 9.03 -6.47 -20.55
CA SER A 127 9.68 -7.34 -21.54
C SER A 127 8.69 -8.23 -22.29
N LEU A 128 7.63 -8.71 -21.63
CA LEU A 128 6.71 -9.67 -22.22
C LEU A 128 5.84 -9.10 -23.35
N PHE A 129 5.33 -7.88 -23.20
CA PHE A 129 4.48 -7.24 -24.21
C PHE A 129 5.30 -6.65 -25.36
N GLU A 130 6.54 -6.22 -25.12
CA GLU A 130 7.46 -5.87 -26.21
C GLU A 130 7.69 -7.12 -27.09
N ALA A 131 7.93 -8.27 -26.46
CA ALA A 131 8.07 -9.55 -27.16
C ALA A 131 6.76 -10.05 -27.83
N THR A 132 5.59 -9.69 -27.31
CA THR A 132 4.28 -10.19 -27.83
C THR A 132 3.69 -9.29 -28.91
N THR A 133 3.90 -7.98 -28.83
CA THR A 133 3.29 -7.01 -29.75
C THR A 133 4.25 -6.49 -30.82
N GLY A 134 5.56 -6.74 -30.68
CA GLY A 134 6.59 -6.21 -31.58
C GLY A 134 6.68 -4.68 -31.56
N ASN A 135 5.92 -4.03 -30.68
CA ASN A 135 5.86 -2.58 -30.51
C ASN A 135 6.49 -2.21 -29.17
N VAL A 136 7.38 -1.23 -29.18
CA VAL A 136 7.95 -0.65 -27.96
C VAL A 136 6.81 0.00 -27.18
N TYR A 137 6.71 -0.30 -25.88
CA TYR A 137 5.77 0.37 -24.99
C TYR A 137 5.91 1.88 -25.13
N PRO A 138 4.84 2.61 -25.50
CA PRO A 138 4.90 4.05 -25.54
C PRO A 138 5.09 4.57 -24.11
N THR A 139 6.33 4.90 -23.77
CA THR A 139 6.74 5.58 -22.53
C THR A 139 6.42 7.07 -22.62
N GLY A 140 5.14 7.36 -22.88
CA GLY A 140 4.56 8.68 -22.97
C GLY A 140 3.68 8.83 -24.21
N SER A 141 2.36 9.01 -23.99
CA SER A 141 1.40 9.82 -24.77
C SER A 141 -0.04 9.35 -24.49
N TYR A 142 -0.62 9.79 -23.36
CA TYR A 142 -2.06 9.67 -23.07
C TYR A 142 -2.82 10.92 -23.55
N TYR A 143 -2.60 11.36 -24.80
CA TYR A 143 -3.43 12.42 -25.38
C TYR A 143 -3.67 12.13 -26.87
N TYR A 144 -4.97 12.12 -27.24
CA TYR A 144 -5.57 12.00 -28.59
C TYR A 144 -5.52 10.57 -29.16
N TYR A 145 -6.62 9.81 -29.29
CA TYR A 145 -7.99 10.09 -29.75
C TYR A 145 -9.04 9.31 -28.97
#